data_AF-A0A3S0T5Y4-F1
#
_entry.id   AF-A0A3S0T5Y4-F1
#
_cell.length_a   1.000
_cell.length_b   1.000
_cell.length_c   1.000
_cell.angle_alpha   90.00
_cell.angle_beta   90.00
_cell.angle_gamma   90.00
#
_symmetry.space_group_name_H-M   'P 1'
#
loop_
_entity.id
_entity.type
_entity.pdbx_description
1 polymer ?
#
loop_
_entity_poly.entity_id
_entity_poly.type
_entity_poly.pdbx_seq_one_letter_code
_entity_poly.pdbx_strand_id
1 'polypeptide(L)'
;MATEMTRRPVSREGRIIAFPSGTGTANIERCARELGRRHGADAIEFWKAECRRLADQLLAAGMPERDIAERVMQFQEDVQIELVLSHEKRAVAKSQKR
;
A
#
# COMPACT_ATOMS: atom_id res chain seq x y z
N MET A 1 44.83 -35.51 20.21
CA MET A 1 44.93 -35.12 18.80
C MET A 1 43.59 -35.42 18.13
N ALA A 2 42.66 -34.47 18.13
CA ALA A 2 41.31 -34.66 17.58
C ALA A 2 41.18 -33.86 16.28
N THR A 3 40.87 -34.55 15.19
CA THR A 3 40.68 -33.99 13.85
C THR A 3 39.30 -33.36 13.76
N GLU A 4 39.22 -32.03 13.75
CA GLU A 4 37.97 -31.31 13.56
C GLU A 4 37.65 -31.22 12.05
N MET A 5 36.75 -32.09 11.61
CA MET A 5 36.22 -32.14 10.26
C MET A 5 35.30 -30.95 10.02
N THR A 6 35.77 -30.05 9.15
CA THR A 6 35.01 -28.97 8.52
C THR A 6 33.61 -29.46 8.10
N ARG A 7 32.57 -28.84 8.66
CA ARG A 7 31.22 -28.88 8.09
C ARG A 7 30.87 -27.47 7.64
N ARG A 8 31.06 -27.19 6.35
CA ARG A 8 30.49 -26.02 5.69
C ARG A 8 28.97 -26.13 5.75
N PRO A 9 28.23 -25.13 6.25
CA PRO A 9 26.79 -25.11 6.05
C PRO A 9 26.52 -24.97 4.56
N VAL A 10 25.82 -25.94 3.97
CA VAL A 10 25.23 -25.82 2.64
C VAL A 10 24.24 -24.67 2.71
N SER A 11 24.64 -23.51 2.19
CA SER A 11 23.73 -22.41 1.90
C SER A 11 22.71 -22.91 0.88
N ARG A 12 21.61 -23.46 1.39
CA ARG A 12 20.40 -23.67 0.59
C ARG A 12 19.99 -22.26 0.18
N GLU A 13 20.22 -21.90 -1.07
CA GLU A 13 19.72 -20.67 -1.68
C GLU A 13 18.20 -20.70 -1.63
N GLY A 14 17.65 -20.33 -0.47
CA GLY A 14 16.25 -20.02 -0.31
C GLY A 14 16.02 -18.74 -1.08
N ARG A 15 15.54 -18.85 -2.32
CA ARG A 15 15.01 -17.72 -3.06
C ARG A 15 13.83 -17.17 -2.25
N ILE A 16 14.05 -16.06 -1.54
CA ILE A 16 12.99 -15.29 -0.91
C ILE A 16 12.17 -14.70 -2.05
N ILE A 17 11.02 -15.32 -2.34
CA ILE A 17 10.02 -14.73 -3.21
C ILE A 17 9.23 -13.80 -2.31
N ALA A 18 9.46 -12.50 -2.42
CA ALA A 18 8.59 -11.52 -1.78
C ALA A 18 7.18 -11.76 -2.33
N PHE A 19 6.32 -12.34 -1.50
CA PHE A 19 4.90 -12.44 -1.82
C PHE A 19 4.41 -11.01 -2.06
N PRO A 20 3.65 -10.72 -3.13
CA PRO A 20 3.24 -9.37 -3.46
C PRO A 20 2.17 -8.90 -2.47
N SER A 21 2.55 -8.64 -1.22
CA SER A 21 1.73 -7.94 -0.23
C SER A 21 1.77 -6.42 -0.44
N GLY A 22 2.69 -5.93 -1.28
CA GLY A 22 3.00 -4.50 -1.40
C GLY A 22 2.19 -3.71 -2.41
N THR A 23 1.38 -4.33 -3.29
CA THR A 23 0.60 -3.55 -4.27
C THR A 23 -0.56 -2.79 -3.63
N GLY A 24 -1.18 -3.36 -2.59
CA GLY A 24 -2.27 -2.70 -1.87
C GLY A 24 -1.77 -1.47 -1.09
N THR A 25 -0.81 -1.67 -0.19
CA THR A 25 -0.31 -0.63 0.73
C THR A 25 0.41 0.50 0.01
N ALA A 26 1.24 0.20 -0.99
CA ALA A 26 1.92 1.23 -1.78
C ALA A 26 0.93 2.08 -2.60
N ASN A 27 -0.20 1.50 -3.03
CA ASN A 27 -1.25 2.24 -3.72
C ASN A 27 -2.02 3.14 -2.75
N ILE A 28 -2.25 2.69 -1.51
CA ILE A 28 -2.89 3.46 -0.43
C ILE A 28 -2.05 4.70 -0.08
N GLU A 29 -0.77 4.52 0.23
CA GLU A 29 0.14 5.63 0.58
C GLU A 29 0.28 6.65 -0.57
N ARG A 30 0.38 6.16 -1.82
CA ARG A 30 0.44 7.03 -3.00
C ARG A 30 -0.82 7.90 -3.11
N CYS A 31 -2.00 7.28 -3.00
CA CYS A 31 -3.27 7.98 -3.11
C CYS A 31 -3.46 8.99 -1.98
N ALA A 32 -3.16 8.62 -0.73
CA ALA A 32 -3.22 9.52 0.41
C ALA A 32 -2.26 10.71 0.24
N ARG A 33 -1.04 10.49 -0.25
CA ARG A 33 -0.09 11.57 -0.52
C ARG A 33 -0.59 12.52 -1.60
N GLU A 34 -1.15 11.99 -2.68
CA GLU A 34 -1.63 12.76 -3.82
C GLU A 34 -2.88 13.57 -3.46
N LEU A 35 -3.83 12.96 -2.74
CA LEU A 35 -4.99 13.65 -2.16
C LEU A 35 -4.59 14.72 -1.14
N GLY A 36 -3.53 14.50 -0.36
CA GLY A 36 -3.00 15.52 0.53
C GLY A 36 -2.30 16.70 -0.17
N ARG A 37 -2.11 16.64 -1.51
CA ARG A 37 -1.53 17.71 -2.34
C ARG A 37 -2.59 18.39 -3.22
N ARG A 38 -3.64 17.67 -3.60
CA ARG A 38 -4.74 18.16 -4.44
C ARG A 38 -5.90 18.61 -3.57
N HIS A 39 -6.63 19.62 -4.03
CA HIS A 39 -7.77 20.15 -3.27
C HIS A 39 -8.95 20.46 -4.20
N GLY A 40 -10.15 20.48 -3.63
CA GLY A 40 -11.37 20.81 -4.36
C GLY A 40 -11.68 19.82 -5.49
N ALA A 41 -12.10 20.34 -6.63
CA ALA A 41 -12.57 19.53 -7.76
C ALA A 41 -11.50 18.57 -8.29
N ASP A 42 -10.22 18.98 -8.33
CA ASP A 42 -9.13 18.13 -8.84
C ASP A 42 -8.89 16.89 -7.96
N ALA A 43 -9.02 17.04 -6.64
CA ALA A 43 -8.94 15.91 -5.71
C ALA A 43 -10.09 14.91 -5.91
N ILE A 44 -11.31 15.43 -6.13
CA ILE A 44 -12.50 14.61 -6.35
C ILE A 44 -12.39 13.82 -7.66
N GLU A 45 -11.97 14.46 -8.75
CA GLU A 45 -11.81 13.79 -10.05
C GLU A 45 -10.70 12.75 -10.02
N PHE A 46 -9.56 13.07 -9.40
CA PHE A 46 -8.50 12.09 -9.14
C PHE A 46 -9.04 10.89 -8.36
N TRP A 47 -9.82 11.13 -7.30
CA TRP A 47 -10.33 10.06 -6.45
C TRP A 47 -11.30 9.12 -7.17
N LYS A 48 -12.22 9.69 -7.96
CA LYS A 48 -13.13 8.90 -8.81
C LYS A 48 -12.35 8.05 -9.80
N ALA A 49 -11.33 8.62 -10.45
CA ALA A 49 -10.50 7.92 -11.41
C ALA A 49 -9.75 6.74 -10.76
N GLU A 50 -9.21 6.92 -9.55
CA GLU A 50 -8.51 5.84 -8.85
C GLU A 50 -9.45 4.73 -8.36
N CYS A 51 -10.63 5.08 -7.83
CA CYS A 51 -11.64 4.09 -7.47
C CYS A 51 -12.09 3.29 -8.70
N ARG A 52 -12.28 3.96 -9.85
CA ARG A 52 -12.65 3.30 -11.10
C ARG A 52 -11.54 2.38 -11.59
N ARG A 53 -10.29 2.85 -11.58
CA ARG A 53 -9.12 2.06 -11.96
C ARG A 53 -8.96 0.80 -11.09
N LEU A 54 -9.22 0.89 -9.79
CA LEU A 54 -9.21 -0.26 -8.89
C LEU A 54 -10.32 -1.25 -9.25
N ALA A 55 -11.55 -0.77 -9.44
CA ALA A 55 -12.67 -1.62 -9.83
C ALA A 55 -12.39 -2.35 -11.15
N ASP A 56 -11.86 -1.65 -12.16
CA ASP A 56 -11.51 -2.24 -13.46
C ASP A 56 -10.41 -3.30 -13.31
N GLN A 57 -9.42 -3.10 -12.42
CA GLN A 57 -8.39 -4.11 -12.13
C GLN A 57 -8.96 -5.35 -11.44
N LEU A 58 -9.85 -5.18 -10.47
CA LEU A 58 -10.49 -6.29 -9.76
C LEU A 58 -11.41 -7.08 -10.69
N LEU A 59 -12.13 -6.38 -11.56
CA LEU A 59 -12.95 -7.00 -12.61
C LEU A 59 -12.10 -7.78 -13.60
N ALA A 60 -10.99 -7.21 -14.07
CA ALA A 60 -10.06 -7.89 -14.97
C ALA A 60 -9.39 -9.12 -14.31
N ALA A 61 -9.26 -9.11 -12.98
CA ALA A 61 -8.79 -10.25 -12.20
C ALA A 61 -9.88 -11.33 -11.98
N GLY A 62 -11.11 -11.12 -12.46
CA GLY A 62 -12.22 -12.06 -12.35
C GLY A 62 -12.97 -12.02 -11.02
N MET A 63 -12.81 -10.95 -10.24
CA MET A 63 -13.55 -10.78 -8.99
C MET A 63 -15.05 -10.53 -9.28
N PRO A 64 -15.98 -11.18 -8.56
CA PRO A 64 -17.41 -10.91 -8.70
C PRO A 64 -17.75 -9.46 -8.34
N GLU A 65 -18.69 -8.84 -9.07
CA GLU A 65 -19.05 -7.42 -8.86
C GLU A 65 -19.46 -7.06 -7.43
N ARG A 66 -20.15 -7.97 -6.72
CA ARG A 66 -20.51 -7.79 -5.30
C ARG A 66 -19.26 -7.59 -4.43
N ASP A 67 -18.23 -8.40 -4.67
CA ASP A 67 -17.00 -8.39 -3.89
C ASP A 67 -16.09 -7.21 -4.30
N ILE A 68 -16.21 -6.72 -5.55
CA ILE A 68 -15.52 -5.51 -6.02
C ILE A 68 -15.99 -4.28 -5.21
N ALA A 69 -17.30 -4.14 -5.00
CA ALA A 69 -17.85 -3.00 -4.27
C ALA A 69 -17.31 -2.96 -2.82
N GLU A 70 -17.31 -4.10 -2.14
CA GLU A 70 -16.75 -4.25 -0.78
C GLU A 70 -15.25 -3.93 -0.78
N ARG A 71 -14.50 -4.46 -1.76
CA ARG A 71 -13.05 -4.23 -1.85
C ARG A 71 -12.71 -2.77 -2.13
N VAL A 72 -13.50 -2.09 -2.96
CA VAL A 72 -13.35 -0.65 -3.22
C VAL A 72 -13.67 0.15 -1.96
N MET A 73 -14.71 -0.20 -1.20
CA MET A 73 -15.05 0.45 0.06
C MET A 73 -13.90 0.33 1.09
N GLN A 74 -13.34 -0.87 1.25
CA GLN A 74 -12.18 -1.08 2.13
C GLN A 74 -10.98 -0.23 1.69
N PHE A 75 -10.70 -0.17 0.39
CA PHE A 75 -9.61 0.65 -0.13
C PHE A 75 -9.82 2.14 0.17
N GLN A 76 -11.06 2.63 0.10
CA GLN A 76 -11.38 4.01 0.45
C GLN A 76 -11.12 4.29 1.93
N GLU A 77 -11.52 3.38 2.83
CA GLU A 77 -11.22 3.51 4.27
C GLU A 77 -9.72 3.53 4.54
N ASP A 78 -8.97 2.60 3.94
CA ASP A 78 -7.53 2.50 4.14
C ASP A 78 -6.80 3.79 3.71
N VAL A 79 -7.20 4.38 2.57
CA VAL A 79 -6.66 5.67 2.08
C VAL A 79 -7.04 6.82 3.00
N GLN A 80 -8.27 6.84 3.50
CA GLN A 80 -8.72 7.88 4.42
C GLN A 80 -7.94 7.83 5.74
N ILE A 81 -7.70 6.63 6.28
CA ILE A 81 -6.87 6.42 7.48
C ILE A 81 -5.45 6.91 7.23
N GLU A 82 -4.82 6.49 6.12
CA GLU A 82 -3.44 6.91 5.82
C GLU A 82 -3.33 8.43 5.59
N LEU A 83 -4.35 9.06 5.01
CA LEU A 83 -4.39 10.51 4.83
C LEU A 83 -4.39 11.24 6.18
N VAL A 84 -5.21 10.78 7.14
CA VAL A 84 -5.27 11.34 8.50
C VAL A 84 -3.93 11.15 9.21
N LEU A 85 -3.39 9.93 9.21
CA LEU A 85 -2.09 9.63 9.82
C LEU A 85 -0.96 10.47 9.21
N SER A 86 -0.96 10.63 7.88
CA SER A 86 0.00 11.47 7.17
C SER A 86 -0.09 12.95 7.56
N HIS A 87 -1.30 13.47 7.84
CA HIS A 87 -1.48 14.83 8.32
C HIS A 87 -0.98 15.00 9.76
N GLU A 88 -1.28 14.05 10.65
CA GLU A 88 -0.80 14.07 12.04
C GLU A 88 0.73 14.03 12.11
N LYS A 89 1.37 13.13 11.36
CA LYS A 89 2.85 13.05 11.26
C LYS A 89 3.47 14.39 10.85
N ARG A 90 2.87 15.08 9.87
CA ARG A 90 3.34 16.42 9.43
C ARG A 90 3.12 17.49 10.51
N ALA A 91 2.02 17.44 11.24
CA ALA A 91 1.74 18.38 12.33
C ALA A 91 2.77 18.24 13.46
N VAL A 92 3.08 17.01 13.88
CA VAL A 92 4.09 16.72 14.90
C VAL A 92 5.48 17.19 14.46
N ALA A 93 5.87 16.88 13.22
CA ALA A 93 7.16 17.30 12.68
C ALA A 93 7.33 18.83 12.60
N LYS A 94 6.24 19.59 12.40
CA LYS A 94 6.25 21.05 12.44
C LYS A 94 6.42 21.60 13.87
N SER A 95 5.89 20.91 14.87
CA SER A 95 5.99 21.30 16.28
C SER A 95 7.40 21.09 16.84
N GLN A 96 8.07 19.99 16.47
CA GLN A 96 9.43 19.66 16.93
C GLN A 96 10.54 20.56 16.36
N LYS A 97 10.25 21.31 15.29
CA LYS A 97 11.20 22.25 14.67
C LYS A 97 11.11 23.68 15.23
N ARG A 98 10.23 23.93 16.20
CA ARG A 98 10.07 25.23 16.86
C ARG A 98 10.86 25.32 18.16
#